data_AF-A0A3E2U7S0-F1
#
_entry.id   AF-A0A3E2U7S0-F1
#
_cell.length_a   1.000
_cell.length_b   1.000
_cell.length_c   1.000
_cell.angle_alpha   90.00
_cell.angle_beta   90.00
_cell.angle_gamma   90.00
#
_symmetry.space_group_name_H-M   'P 1'
#
loop_
_entity.id
_entity.type
_entity.pdbx_description
1 polymer ?
#
loop_
_entity_poly.entity_id
_entity_poly.type
_entity_poly.pdbx_seq_one_letter_code
_entity_poly.pdbx_strand_id
1 'polypeptide(L)'
;MEREKPTFDILGRIEKERAARNWSEYALAENSGLTQSTISTWRRRNLQPNVASIEKICSGFGITLSQFFQEEDSVYLTKEQKKLLDLWAKLSPVQREAVTKMLCAFLYIEEEP
;
A
#
# COMPACT_ATOMS: atom_id res chain seq x y z
N MET A 1 -16.12 -20.37 -15.50
CA MET A 1 -16.10 -19.82 -14.14
C MET A 1 -15.19 -18.60 -14.17
N GLU A 2 -15.76 -17.41 -14.30
CA GLU A 2 -14.99 -16.17 -14.19
C GLU A 2 -14.46 -16.09 -12.76
N ARG A 3 -13.13 -16.06 -12.62
CA ARG A 3 -12.51 -15.80 -11.31
C ARG A 3 -12.77 -14.34 -11.00
N GLU A 4 -13.35 -14.07 -9.82
CA GLU A 4 -13.46 -12.72 -9.29
C GLU A 4 -12.12 -11.99 -9.42
N LYS A 5 -12.16 -10.75 -9.92
CA LYS A 5 -10.96 -9.91 -9.97
C LYS A 5 -10.48 -9.71 -8.53
N PRO A 6 -9.21 -10.02 -8.21
CA PRO A 6 -8.68 -9.76 -6.88
C PRO A 6 -8.76 -8.26 -6.59
N THR A 7 -9.19 -7.92 -5.37
CA THR A 7 -9.34 -6.54 -4.90
C THR A 7 -8.02 -5.75 -4.95
N PHE A 8 -6.89 -6.45 -4.80
CA PHE A 8 -5.54 -5.87 -4.85
C PHE A 8 -4.80 -6.28 -6.13
N ASP A 9 -4.30 -5.30 -6.88
CA ASP A 9 -3.52 -5.54 -8.10
C ASP A 9 -2.05 -5.86 -7.76
N ILE A 10 -1.78 -7.15 -7.56
CA ILE A 10 -0.43 -7.66 -7.25
C ILE A 10 0.55 -7.37 -8.39
N LEU A 11 0.14 -7.59 -9.65
CA LEU A 11 1.04 -7.41 -10.79
C LEU A 11 1.33 -5.92 -11.01
N GLY A 12 0.32 -5.06 -10.89
CA GLY A 12 0.49 -3.61 -10.92
C GLY A 12 1.40 -3.11 -9.80
N ARG A 13 1.27 -3.64 -8.58
CA ARG A 13 2.18 -3.28 -7.48
C ARG A 13 3.63 -3.67 -7.76
N ILE A 14 3.87 -4.88 -8.28
CA ILE A 14 5.22 -5.33 -8.65
C ILE A 14 5.83 -4.40 -9.71
N GLU A 15 5.06 -4.02 -10.73
CA GLU A 15 5.53 -3.12 -11.78
C GLU A 15 5.84 -1.72 -11.26
N LYS A 16 5.01 -1.19 -10.34
CA LYS A 16 5.26 0.10 -9.69
C LYS A 16 6.58 0.11 -8.91
N GLU A 17 6.81 -0.90 -8.07
CA GLU A 17 8.04 -1.03 -7.29
C GLU A 17 9.29 -1.21 -8.17
N ARG A 18 9.16 -1.98 -9.25
CA ARG A 18 10.20 -2.18 -10.26
C ARG A 18 10.54 -0.86 -10.97
N ALA A 19 9.52 -0.13 -11.42
CA ALA A 19 9.69 1.15 -12.12
C ALA A 19 10.28 2.22 -11.22
N ALA A 20 9.85 2.31 -9.95
CA ALA A 20 10.41 3.24 -8.96
C ALA A 20 11.93 3.08 -8.75
N ARG A 21 12.46 1.87 -8.99
CA ARG A 21 13.89 1.54 -8.91
C ARG A 21 14.60 1.53 -10.26
N ASN A 22 13.92 1.86 -11.36
CA ASN A 22 14.42 1.74 -12.73
C ASN A 22 14.95 0.32 -13.08
N TRP A 23 14.36 -0.71 -12.49
CA TRP A 23 14.80 -2.09 -12.71
C TRP A 23 14.24 -2.66 -14.00
N SER A 24 15.01 -3.46 -14.73
CA SER A 24 14.46 -4.32 -15.78
C SER A 24 13.75 -5.54 -15.17
N GLU A 25 12.97 -6.29 -15.96
CA GLU A 25 12.42 -7.58 -15.50
C GLU A 25 13.53 -8.56 -15.12
N TYR A 26 14.68 -8.47 -15.80
CA TYR A 26 15.88 -9.25 -15.45
C TYR A 26 16.44 -8.85 -14.09
N ALA A 27 16.59 -7.55 -13.81
CA ALA A 27 17.07 -7.07 -12.52
C ALA A 27 16.12 -7.49 -11.38
N LEU A 28 14.80 -7.41 -11.60
CA LEU A 28 13.81 -7.92 -10.64
C LEU A 28 14.00 -9.43 -10.38
N ALA A 29 14.19 -10.22 -11.44
CA ALA A 29 14.40 -11.65 -11.35
C ALA A 29 15.64 -12.00 -10.52
N GLU A 30 16.77 -11.36 -10.83
CA GLU A 30 18.05 -11.56 -10.16
C GLU A 30 17.96 -11.22 -8.66
N ASN A 31 17.44 -10.03 -8.34
CA ASN A 31 17.32 -9.57 -6.94
C ASN A 31 16.29 -10.39 -6.14
N SER A 32 15.31 -11.00 -6.80
CA SER A 32 14.25 -11.79 -6.14
C SER A 32 14.55 -13.30 -6.09
N GLY A 33 15.67 -13.76 -6.66
CA GLY A 33 15.96 -15.19 -6.78
C GLY A 33 14.89 -15.97 -7.56
N LEU A 34 14.32 -15.32 -8.58
CA LEU A 34 13.32 -15.87 -9.50
C LEU A 34 13.89 -15.89 -10.92
N THR A 35 13.33 -16.72 -11.81
CA THR A 35 13.73 -16.67 -13.21
C THR A 35 12.98 -15.56 -13.94
N GLN A 36 13.66 -14.89 -14.89
CA GLN A 36 13.03 -13.86 -15.73
C GLN A 36 11.86 -14.44 -16.56
N SER A 37 11.95 -15.71 -16.96
CA SER A 37 10.85 -16.43 -17.63
C SER A 37 9.60 -16.56 -16.76
N THR A 38 9.75 -16.72 -15.43
CA THR A 38 8.64 -16.81 -14.49
C THR A 38 7.90 -15.46 -14.42
N ILE A 39 8.65 -14.38 -14.22
CA ILE A 39 8.09 -13.01 -14.14
C ILE A 39 7.42 -12.62 -15.47
N SER A 40 8.07 -12.89 -16.61
CA SER A 40 7.50 -12.66 -17.94
C SER A 40 6.21 -13.47 -18.14
N THR A 41 6.12 -14.70 -17.63
CA THR A 41 4.93 -15.54 -17.75
C THR A 41 3.76 -14.97 -16.93
N TRP A 42 4.01 -14.51 -15.70
CA TRP A 42 3.00 -13.84 -14.88
C TRP A 42 2.39 -12.63 -15.59
N ARG A 43 3.23 -11.77 -16.16
CA ARG A 43 2.77 -10.59 -16.92
C ARG A 43 2.00 -10.95 -18.18
N ARG A 44 2.57 -11.80 -19.06
CA ARG A 44 1.96 -12.12 -20.37
C ARG A 44 0.65 -12.91 -20.24
N ARG A 45 0.53 -13.77 -19.23
CA ARG A 45 -0.64 -14.63 -19.03
C ARG A 45 -1.57 -14.12 -17.92
N ASN A 46 -1.28 -12.96 -17.35
CA ASN A 46 -2.01 -12.39 -16.22
C ASN A 46 -2.17 -13.40 -15.06
N LEU A 47 -1.09 -14.15 -14.77
CA LEU A 47 -1.08 -15.17 -13.72
C LEU A 47 -0.59 -14.54 -12.41
N GLN A 48 -1.33 -14.80 -11.33
CA GLN A 48 -0.99 -14.29 -10.01
C GLN A 48 0.14 -15.14 -9.39
N PRO A 49 1.22 -14.51 -8.90
CA PRO A 49 2.23 -15.21 -8.13
C PRO A 49 1.63 -15.74 -6.82
N ASN A 50 2.17 -16.84 -6.31
CA ASN A 50 1.80 -17.34 -4.97
C ASN A 50 2.51 -16.55 -3.87
N VAL A 51 2.08 -16.71 -2.62
CA VAL A 51 2.62 -15.97 -1.47
C VAL A 51 4.14 -16.13 -1.36
N ALA A 52 4.68 -17.34 -1.50
CA ALA A 52 6.13 -17.59 -1.44
C ALA A 52 6.92 -16.83 -2.53
N SER A 53 6.33 -16.65 -3.71
CA SER A 53 6.92 -15.86 -4.78
C SER A 53 6.86 -14.37 -4.48
N ILE A 54 5.77 -13.91 -3.85
CA ILE A 54 5.62 -12.51 -3.43
C ILE A 54 6.64 -12.20 -2.31
N GLU A 55 6.86 -13.10 -1.35
CA GLU A 55 7.88 -12.94 -0.30
C GLU A 55 9.28 -12.76 -0.90
N LYS A 56 9.62 -13.57 -1.91
CA LYS A 56 10.88 -13.44 -2.67
C LYS A 56 11.01 -12.08 -3.36
N ILE A 57 9.94 -11.61 -3.99
CA ILE A 57 9.90 -10.30 -4.63
C ILE A 57 10.05 -9.18 -3.59
N CYS A 58 9.34 -9.26 -2.47
CA CYS A 58 9.43 -8.28 -1.39
C CYS A 58 10.86 -8.23 -0.81
N SER A 59 11.48 -9.39 -0.60
CA SER A 59 12.88 -9.50 -0.21
C SER A 59 13.80 -8.85 -1.24
N GLY A 60 13.56 -9.08 -2.53
CA GLY A 60 14.30 -8.43 -3.61
C GLY A 60 14.16 -6.91 -3.59
N PHE A 61 12.95 -6.40 -3.30
CA PHE A 61 12.71 -4.95 -3.17
C PHE A 61 13.23 -4.33 -1.87
N GLY A 62 13.59 -5.13 -0.87
CA GLY A 62 13.96 -4.67 0.46
C GLY A 62 12.77 -4.16 1.28
N ILE A 63 11.56 -4.65 1.02
CA ILE A 63 10.32 -4.29 1.73
C ILE A 63 9.70 -5.50 2.41
N THR A 64 8.86 -5.27 3.41
CA THR A 64 8.08 -6.34 4.04
C THR A 64 6.83 -6.67 3.22
N LEU A 65 6.26 -7.85 3.45
CA LEU A 65 4.98 -8.24 2.85
C LEU A 65 3.85 -7.26 3.21
N SER A 66 3.87 -6.71 4.44
CA SER A 66 2.90 -5.71 4.86
C SER A 66 3.03 -4.39 4.08
N GLN A 67 4.25 -3.97 3.75
CA GLN A 67 4.51 -2.79 2.92
C GLN A 67 4.12 -3.03 1.46
N PHE A 68 4.26 -4.27 0.97
CA PHE A 68 3.84 -4.61 -0.38
C PHE A 68 2.32 -4.49 -0.56
N PHE A 69 1.55 -5.02 0.39
CA PHE A 69 0.08 -4.92 0.41
C PHE A 69 -0.45 -3.59 0.98
N GLN A 70 0.45 -2.63 1.19
CA GLN A 70 0.09 -1.34 1.71
C GLN A 70 -0.55 -0.49 0.60
N GLU A 71 -1.83 -0.16 0.76
CA GLU A 71 -2.51 0.85 -0.05
C GLU A 71 -1.97 2.24 0.28
N GLU A 72 -1.91 3.14 -0.71
CA GLU A 72 -1.29 4.47 -0.56
C GLU A 72 -1.90 5.31 0.58
N ASP A 73 -3.16 5.04 0.97
CA ASP A 73 -3.89 5.74 2.03
C ASP A 73 -3.74 5.13 3.44
N SER A 74 -2.93 4.09 3.59
CA SER A 74 -2.75 3.48 4.91
C SER A 74 -1.77 4.28 5.77
N VAL A 75 -2.33 5.17 6.57
CA VAL A 75 -1.60 5.95 7.56
C VAL A 75 -1.12 5.03 8.69
N TYR A 76 0.19 4.79 8.78
CA TYR A 76 0.77 4.24 10.01
C TYR A 76 0.75 5.30 11.10
N LEU A 77 -0.23 5.18 11.98
CA LEU A 77 -0.40 6.12 13.09
C LEU A 77 0.71 5.95 14.13
N THR A 78 1.37 7.05 14.49
CA THR A 78 2.25 7.11 15.66
C THR A 78 1.45 6.83 16.95
N LYS A 79 2.14 6.51 18.05
CA LYS A 79 1.49 6.32 19.36
C LYS A 79 0.65 7.54 19.77
N GLU A 80 1.13 8.73 19.43
CA GLU A 80 0.43 9.99 19.69
C GLU A 80 -0.83 10.14 18.82
N GLN A 81 -0.72 9.85 17.52
CA GLN A 81 -1.88 9.88 16.61
C GLN A 81 -2.95 8.85 17.00
N LYS A 82 -2.56 7.65 17.43
CA LYS A 82 -3.50 6.65 17.96
C LYS A 82 -4.24 7.16 19.18
N LYS A 83 -3.52 7.77 20.13
CA LYS A 83 -4.13 8.36 21.33
C LYS A 83 -5.14 9.46 20.98
N LEU A 84 -4.83 10.29 19.97
CA LEU A 84 -5.76 11.31 19.48
C LEU A 84 -7.05 10.66 18.93
N LEU A 85 -6.93 9.60 18.12
CA LEU A 85 -8.10 8.88 17.60
C LEU A 85 -8.90 8.17 18.69
N ASP A 86 -8.26 7.60 19.71
CA ASP A 86 -8.95 6.99 20.85
C ASP A 86 -9.77 8.01 21.65
N LEU A 87 -9.26 9.24 21.78
CA LEU A 87 -10.01 10.35 22.39
C LEU A 87 -11.14 10.81 21.47
N TRP A 88 -10.86 10.96 20.17
CA TRP A 88 -11.84 11.35 19.16
C TRP A 88 -13.06 10.42 19.12
N ALA A 89 -12.84 9.11 19.24
CA ALA A 89 -13.90 8.11 19.25
C ALA A 89 -14.90 8.30 20.39
N LYS A 90 -14.47 8.87 21.53
CA LYS A 90 -15.31 9.12 22.71
C LYS A 90 -16.14 10.40 22.62
N LEU A 91 -15.84 11.27 21.66
CA LEU A 91 -16.56 12.53 21.48
C LEU A 91 -17.92 12.31 20.83
N SER A 92 -18.91 13.10 21.25
CA SER A 92 -20.20 13.20 20.57
C SER A 92 -20.05 13.87 19.19
N PRO A 93 -21.03 13.74 18.29
CA PRO A 93 -20.97 14.40 16.97
C PRO A 93 -20.69 15.91 17.05
N VAL A 94 -21.36 16.62 17.96
CA VAL A 94 -21.17 18.06 18.18
C VAL A 94 -19.77 18.38 18.70
N GLN A 95 -19.23 17.53 19.58
CA GLN A 95 -17.86 17.71 20.09
C GLN A 95 -16.81 17.46 19.02
N ARG A 96 -17.01 16.47 18.14
CA ARG A 96 -16.13 16.22 16.99
C ARG A 96 -16.11 17.43 16.06
N GLU A 97 -17.28 17.98 15.73
CA GLU A 97 -17.38 19.20 14.91
C GLU A 97 -16.61 20.37 15.52
N ALA A 98 -16.74 20.59 16.84
CA ALA A 98 -16.00 21.64 17.53
C ALA A 98 -14.48 21.45 17.47
N VAL A 99 -14.00 20.20 17.64
CA VAL A 99 -12.56 19.90 17.53
C VAL A 99 -12.08 20.03 16.08
N THR A 100 -12.87 19.62 15.08
CA THR A 100 -12.54 19.85 13.65
C THR A 100 -12.37 21.34 13.39
N LYS A 101 -13.35 22.17 13.77
CA LYS A 101 -13.31 23.62 13.57
C LYS A 101 -12.11 24.25 14.26
N MET A 102 -11.77 23.80 15.47
CA MET A 102 -10.58 24.24 16.18
C MET A 102 -9.29 23.91 15.40
N LEU A 103 -9.17 22.68 14.88
CA LEU A 103 -8.01 22.26 14.08
C LEU A 103 -7.92 23.06 12.76
N CYS A 104 -9.04 23.23 12.05
CA CYS A 104 -9.11 24.03 10.82
C CYS A 104 -8.69 25.49 11.08
N ALA A 105 -9.18 26.09 12.18
CA ALA A 105 -8.84 27.45 12.57
C ALA A 105 -7.33 27.61 12.89
N PHE A 106 -6.70 26.63 13.55
CA PHE A 106 -5.26 26.67 13.81
C PHE A 106 -4.40 26.46 12.56
N LEU A 107 -4.92 25.77 11.55
CA LEU A 107 -4.20 25.44 10.33
C LEU A 107 -4.52 26.38 9.16
N TYR A 108 -5.39 27.38 9.36
CA TYR A 108 -5.89 28.28 8.30
C TYR A 108 -6.48 27.52 7.11
N ILE A 109 -7.11 26.39 7.36
CA ILE A 109 -7.80 25.60 6.34
C ILE A 109 -9.24 26.10 6.32
N GLU A 110 -9.67 26.68 5.21
CA GLU A 110 -11.10 27.01 5.01
C GLU A 110 -11.87 25.70 4.86
N GLU A 111 -12.90 25.50 5.69
CA GLU A 111 -13.85 24.41 5.47
C GLU A 111 -14.62 24.73 4.19
N GLU A 112 -14.34 24.01 3.09
CA GLU A 112 -15.19 24.06 1.91
C GLU A 112 -16.61 23.57 2.29
N PRO A 113 -17.66 24.27 1.84
CA PRO A 113 -19.05 24.04 2.24
C PRO A 113 -19.63 22.70 1.77
#